data_AF-A0AAX1VRH0-F1
#
_entry.id   AF-A0AAX1VRH0-F1
#
_cell.length_a   1.000
_cell.length_b   1.000
_cell.length_c   1.000
_cell.angle_alpha   90.00
_cell.angle_beta   90.00
_cell.angle_gamma   90.00
#
_symmetry.space_group_name_H-M   'P 1'
#
loop_
_entity.id
_entity.type
_entity.pdbx_description
1 polymer ?
#
loop_
_entity_poly.entity_id
_entity_poly.type
_entity_poly.pdbx_seq_one_letter_code
_entity_poly.pdbx_strand_id
1 'polypeptide(L)' 'MTFVENYPVQEKQPRNIAVSPNGRWLLVSGEKSDKVGSYAIAANGALQRVSEAPSGKGALWIEMLSQPGQ' A
#
# COMPACT_ATOMS: atom_id res chain seq x y z
N MET A 1 2.23 -10.73 -19.19
CA MET A 1 1.66 -10.13 -17.96
C MET A 1 0.41 -10.93 -17.63
N THR A 2 0.33 -11.46 -16.42
CA THR A 2 -0.79 -12.34 -16.00
C THR A 2 -1.46 -11.72 -14.79
N PHE A 3 -2.79 -11.64 -14.82
CA PHE A 3 -3.58 -11.23 -13.67
C PHE A 3 -3.48 -12.28 -12.55
N VAL A 4 -3.25 -11.84 -11.31
CA VAL A 4 -3.18 -12.74 -10.14
C VAL A 4 -4.54 -12.80 -9.46
N GLU A 5 -5.01 -11.69 -8.90
CA GLU A 5 -6.27 -11.61 -8.16
C GLU A 5 -6.76 -10.16 -7.99
N ASN A 6 -7.99 -10.00 -7.49
CA ASN A 6 -8.48 -8.72 -6.96
C ASN A 6 -8.39 -8.77 -5.44
N TYR A 7 -7.78 -7.74 -4.84
CA TYR A 7 -7.72 -7.61 -3.38
C TYR A 7 -8.65 -6.50 -2.89
N PRO A 8 -9.60 -6.77 -1.97
CA PRO A 8 -10.45 -5.74 -1.38
C PRO A 8 -9.66 -4.93 -0.36
N VAL A 9 -9.17 -3.76 -0.76
CA VAL A 9 -8.48 -2.84 0.17
C VAL A 9 -9.45 -2.28 1.22
N GLN A 10 -8.94 -2.06 2.44
CA GLN A 10 -9.76 -1.50 3.53
C GLN A 10 -9.92 0.02 3.44
N GLU A 11 -9.01 0.67 2.71
CA GLU A 11 -8.96 2.10 2.54
C GLU A 11 -10.10 2.57 1.63
N LYS A 12 -11.06 3.30 2.20
CA LYS A 12 -12.20 3.90 1.50
C LYS A 12 -11.73 4.94 0.50
N GLN A 13 -12.23 4.82 -0.73
CA GLN A 13 -11.84 5.67 -1.87
C GLN A 13 -10.31 5.65 -2.06
N PRO A 14 -9.74 4.48 -2.38
CA PRO A 14 -8.29 4.33 -2.52
C PRO A 14 -7.79 5.28 -3.60
N ARG A 15 -6.84 6.13 -3.22
CA ARG A 15 -6.41 7.28 -4.05
C ARG A 15 -5.00 7.11 -4.58
N ASN A 16 -4.10 6.59 -3.75
CA ASN A 16 -2.72 6.35 -4.14
C ASN A 16 -2.24 5.00 -3.60
N ILE A 17 -1.41 4.34 -4.40
CA ILE A 17 -0.78 3.07 -4.10
C ILE A 17 0.70 3.23 -4.43
N ALA A 18 1.57 2.86 -3.50
CA ALA A 18 3.01 2.88 -3.69
C ALA A 18 3.59 1.50 -3.40
N VAL A 19 4.46 1.01 -4.29
CA VAL A 19 5.17 -0.26 -4.10
C VAL A 19 6.61 0.05 -3.68
N SER A 20 7.11 -0.66 -2.69
CA SER A 20 8.50 -0.52 -2.24
C SER A 20 9.47 -0.86 -3.36
N PRO A 21 10.65 -0.23 -3.46
CA PRO A 21 11.63 -0.53 -4.51
C PRO A 21 12.11 -1.99 -4.56
N ASN A 22 12.07 -2.71 -3.43
CA ASN A 22 12.41 -4.14 -3.38
C ASN A 22 11.23 -5.07 -3.78
N GLY A 23 10.07 -4.52 -4.12
CA GLY A 23 8.89 -5.26 -4.57
C GLY A 23 8.19 -6.09 -3.49
N ARG A 24 8.54 -5.93 -2.20
CA ARG A 24 7.99 -6.77 -1.12
C ARG A 24 6.83 -6.14 -0.35
N TRP A 25 6.63 -4.84 -0.51
CA TRP A 25 5.64 -4.08 0.25
C TRP A 25 4.83 -3.15 -0.64
N LEU A 26 3.60 -2.91 -0.21
CA LEU A 26 2.68 -1.97 -0.83
C LEU A 26 2.00 -1.13 0.26
N LEU A 27 1.91 0.17 0.03
CA LEU A 27 1.14 1.11 0.85
C LEU A 27 -0.10 1.56 0.06
N VAL A 28 -1.24 1.67 0.75
CA VAL A 28 -2.49 2.22 0.17
C VAL A 28 -3.00 3.36 1.05
N SER A 29 -3.26 4.52 0.44
CA SER A 29 -4.07 5.57 1.07
C SER A 29 -5.46 5.61 0.46
N GLY A 30 -6.44 5.96 1.29
CA GLY A 30 -7.78 6.30 0.84
C GLY A 30 -8.10 7.74 1.20
N GLU A 31 -8.65 8.50 0.26
CA GLU A 31 -9.02 9.91 0.47
C GLU A 31 -10.08 10.04 1.59
N LYS A 32 -10.95 9.03 1.72
CA LYS A 32 -11.97 8.94 2.78
C LYS A 32 -11.55 8.05 3.95
N SER A 33 -10.27 7.74 4.06
CA SER A 33 -9.68 7.02 5.18
C SER A 33 -8.83 7.96 6.02
N ASP A 34 -8.72 7.68 7.31
CA ASP A 34 -7.82 8.36 8.25
C ASP A 34 -6.51 7.59 8.49
N LYS A 35 -6.31 6.49 7.75
CA LYS A 35 -5.17 5.58 7.84
C LYS A 35 -4.63 5.22 6.46
N VAL A 36 -3.33 4.91 6.44
CA VAL A 36 -2.63 4.18 5.37
C VAL A 36 -2.50 2.71 5.78
N GLY A 37 -2.82 1.80 4.86
CA GLY A 37 -2.62 0.36 5.06
C GLY A 37 -1.29 -0.10 4.47
N SER A 38 -0.63 -1.04 5.14
CA SER A 38 0.58 -1.70 4.67
C SER A 38 0.31 -3.15 4.34
N TYR A 39 0.78 -3.59 3.18
CA TYR A 39 0.55 -4.91 2.63
C TYR A 39 1.88 -5.57 2.26
N ALA A 40 2.07 -6.83 2.67
CA ALA A 40 3.14 -7.68 2.17
C ALA A 40 2.75 -8.24 0.79
N ILE A 41 3.73 -8.31 -0.10
CA ILE A 41 3.60 -8.96 -1.41
C ILE A 41 4.35 -10.29 -1.35
N ALA A 42 3.61 -11.39 -1.48
CA ALA A 42 4.18 -12.72 -1.54
C ALA A 42 4.89 -12.96 -2.89
N ALA A 43 5.72 -14.01 -2.98
CA ALA A 43 6.48 -14.32 -4.20
C ALA A 43 5.58 -14.58 -5.43
N ASN A 44 4.34 -15.00 -5.22
CA ASN A 44 3.34 -15.20 -6.27
C ASN A 44 2.50 -13.94 -6.57
N GLY A 45 2.81 -12.80 -5.94
CA GLY A 45 2.08 -11.54 -6.10
C GLY A 45 0.85 -11.39 -5.20
N ALA A 46 0.50 -12.40 -4.40
CA ALA A 46 -0.63 -12.30 -3.47
C ALA A 46 -0.38 -11.23 -2.40
N LEU A 47 -1.43 -10.51 -2.02
CA LEU A 47 -1.35 -9.44 -1.03
C LEU A 47 -1.86 -9.89 0.33
N GLN A 48 -1.15 -9.48 1.38
CA GLN A 48 -1.59 -9.67 2.77
C GLN A 48 -1.45 -8.35 3.52
N ARG A 49 -2.54 -7.82 4.08
CA ARG A 49 -2.44 -6.67 4.98
C ARG A 49 -1.70 -7.05 6.25
N VAL A 50 -0.68 -6.30 6.62
CA VAL A 50 0.19 -6.59 7.77
C VAL A 50 0.18 -5.51 8.84
N SER A 51 -0.15 -4.27 8.48
CA SER A 51 -0.14 -3.15 9.43
C SER A 51 -0.93 -1.96 8.87
N GLU A 52 -1.05 -0.92 9.69
CA GLU A 52 -1.61 0.37 9.35
C GLU A 52 -0.99 1.49 10.18
N ALA A 53 -1.04 2.71 9.67
CA ALA A 53 -0.61 3.91 10.39
C ALA A 53 -1.59 5.07 10.14
N PRO A 54 -1.71 6.04 11.07
CA PRO A 54 -2.48 7.24 10.84
C PRO A 54 -1.95 8.02 9.61
N SER A 55 -2.86 8.41 8.70
CA SER A 55 -2.53 9.28 7.57
C SER A 55 -3.15 10.67 7.69
N GLY A 56 -4.08 10.85 8.63
CA GLY A 56 -4.95 12.02 8.67
C GLY A 56 -6.04 11.95 7.59
N LYS A 57 -6.90 12.98 7.54
CA LYS A 57 -8.04 13.03 6.61
C LYS A 57 -7.62 13.56 5.25
N GLY A 58 -8.19 13.02 4.18
CA GLY A 58 -7.97 13.52 2.82
C GLY A 58 -6.58 13.17 2.27
N ALA A 59 -6.00 12.03 2.65
CA ALA A 59 -4.71 11.60 2.12
C ALA A 59 -4.80 11.33 0.60
N LEU A 60 -3.97 12.01 -0.18
CA LEU A 60 -4.01 11.94 -1.65
C LEU A 60 -2.77 11.30 -2.29
N TRP A 61 -1.63 11.28 -1.60
CA TRP A 61 -0.35 10.88 -2.18
C TRP A 61 0.49 10.09 -1.17
N ILE A 62 1.19 9.06 -1.64
CA ILE A 62 2.20 8.31 -0.90
C ILE A 62 3.41 8.14 -1.81
N GLU A 63 4.61 8.14 -1.23
CA GLU A 63 5.84 7.73 -1.87
C GLU A 63 6.61 6.79 -0.95
N MET A 64 7.23 5.74 -1.52
CA MET A 64 8.14 4.86 -0.80
C MET A 64 9.57 5.14 -1.25
N LEU A 65 10.39 5.63 -0.33
CA LEU A 65 11.79 5.95 -0.58
C LEU A 65 12.70 4.85 -0.01
N SER A 66 13.71 4.46 -0.77
CA SER A 66 14.85 3.72 -0.21
C SER A 66 15.91 4.71 0.24
N GLN A 67 16.35 4.59 1.50
CA GLN A 67 17.47 5.38 2.00
C GLN A 67 18.77 4.61 1.79
N PRO A 68 19.83 5.23 1.21
CA PRO A 68 21.13 4.58 1.11
C PRO A 68 21.69 4.26 2.49
N GLY A 69 22.12 3.01 2.71
CA GLY A 69 22.73 2.58 3.97
C GLY A 69 21.78 1.96 4.99
N GLN A 70 20.50 1.77 4.63
CA GLN A 70 19.57 0.84 5.27
C GLN A 70 19.25 -0.35 4.37
#